data_AF-A0A0M1JHW8-F1
#
_entry.id   AF-A0A0M1JHW8-F1
#
_cell.length_a   1.000
_cell.length_b   1.000
_cell.length_c   1.000
_cell.angle_alpha   90.00
_cell.angle_beta   90.00
_cell.angle_gamma   90.00
#
_symmetry.space_group_name_H-M   'P 1'
#
loop_
_entity.id
_entity.type
_entity.pdbx_description
1 polymer ?
#
loop_
_entity_poly.entity_id
_entity_poly.type
_entity_poly.pdbx_seq_one_letter_code
_entity_poly.pdbx_strand_id
1 'polypeptide(L)'
;QPVSVINGGPNRGTYVIKDMVYDYTMWINAKFRVKVIRTFDAVVTQALKMTEALTWEQQRQAGKEVRANFTGTLKDHGVKGFGYAQCTNGIYRPLFGATAAKLKQQRGLDKNALLRDDMSGEELIASAFAEIVASQRMDANEDQGNSPCYKTCKASGTAVKGLLVKKLK
;
A
#
# COMPACT_ATOMS: atom_id res chain seq x y z
N GLN A 1 -17.29 -10.58 4.12
CA GLN A 1 -18.63 -10.44 3.47
C GLN A 1 -18.80 -9.01 2.95
N PRO A 2 -19.17 -8.82 1.68
CA PRO A 2 -19.23 -7.50 1.03
C PRO A 2 -20.37 -6.59 1.52
N VAL A 3 -21.42 -7.16 2.11
CA VAL A 3 -22.57 -6.46 2.70
C VAL A 3 -22.92 -7.13 4.03
N SER A 4 -23.19 -6.33 5.06
CA SER A 4 -23.66 -6.77 6.36
C SER A 4 -24.88 -5.95 6.76
N VAL A 5 -25.97 -6.61 7.13
CA VAL A 5 -27.22 -5.96 7.51
C VAL A 5 -27.49 -6.25 8.98
N ILE A 6 -27.58 -5.20 9.79
CA ILE A 6 -27.95 -5.29 11.20
C ILE A 6 -29.39 -4.81 11.34
N ASN A 7 -30.28 -5.72 11.74
CA ASN A 7 -31.70 -5.43 11.96
C ASN A 7 -31.96 -5.24 13.46
N GLY A 8 -32.42 -4.05 13.84
CA GLY A 8 -32.76 -3.71 15.23
C GLY A 8 -31.59 -3.18 16.07
N GLY A 9 -31.92 -2.57 17.21
CA GLY A 9 -30.95 -1.95 18.12
C GLY A 9 -30.37 -0.60 17.63
N PRO A 10 -29.48 0.02 18.41
CA PRO A 10 -28.90 1.34 18.13
C PRO A 10 -27.93 1.36 16.94
N ASN A 11 -27.35 0.22 16.55
CA ASN A 11 -26.39 0.11 15.45
C ASN A 11 -27.00 -0.47 14.17
N ARG A 12 -28.33 -0.36 14.01
CA ARG A 12 -29.03 -0.84 12.81
C ARG A 12 -28.54 -0.16 11.54
N GLY A 13 -28.40 -0.92 10.47
CA GLY A 13 -27.97 -0.38 9.18
C GLY A 13 -27.40 -1.44 8.24
N THR A 14 -27.26 -1.05 6.98
CA THR A 14 -26.56 -1.83 5.96
C THR A 14 -25.15 -1.26 5.80
N TYR A 15 -24.17 -2.07 6.14
CA TYR A 15 -22.76 -1.75 6.05
C TYR A 15 -22.17 -2.49 4.85
N VAL A 16 -21.37 -1.80 4.06
CA VAL A 16 -20.74 -2.38 2.87
C VAL A 16 -19.25 -2.09 2.87
N ILE A 17 -18.50 -2.94 2.19
CA ILE A 17 -17.06 -2.74 2.03
C ILE A 17 -16.78 -1.45 1.25
N LYS A 18 -15.63 -0.83 1.56
CA LYS A 18 -15.19 0.46 1.02
C LYS A 18 -15.30 0.56 -0.51
N ASP A 19 -14.93 -0.50 -1.21
CA ASP A 19 -14.89 -0.52 -2.67
C ASP A 19 -16.31 -0.47 -3.28
N MET A 20 -17.32 -1.07 -2.63
CA MET A 20 -18.73 -0.93 -3.05
C MET A 20 -19.28 0.48 -2.83
N VAL A 21 -18.85 1.16 -1.76
CA VAL A 21 -19.20 2.57 -1.55
C VAL A 21 -18.65 3.41 -2.69
N TYR A 22 -17.43 3.15 -3.14
CA TYR A 22 -16.85 3.87 -4.28
C TYR A 22 -17.60 3.59 -5.57
N ASP A 23 -17.86 2.34 -5.94
CA ASP A 23 -18.59 2.03 -7.18
C ASP A 23 -19.99 2.65 -7.21
N TYR A 24 -20.73 2.56 -6.11
CA TYR A 24 -22.07 3.16 -6.00
C TYR A 24 -22.04 4.69 -6.13
N THR A 25 -21.06 5.32 -5.49
CA THR A 25 -20.92 6.78 -5.50
C THR A 25 -20.43 7.31 -6.85
N MET A 26 -19.67 6.50 -7.60
CA MET A 26 -19.32 6.77 -9.00
C MET A 26 -20.52 6.68 -9.93
N TRP A 27 -21.45 5.75 -9.68
CA TRP A 27 -22.64 5.54 -10.50
C TRP A 27 -23.73 6.59 -10.30
N ILE A 28 -23.98 7.04 -9.05
CA ILE A 28 -25.10 7.95 -8.75
C ILE A 28 -24.83 9.42 -9.10
N ASN A 29 -23.61 9.92 -8.90
CA ASN A 29 -23.35 11.35 -9.09
C ASN A 29 -21.89 11.67 -9.37
N ALA A 30 -21.61 12.15 -10.59
CA ALA A 30 -20.27 12.53 -11.02
C ALA A 30 -19.61 13.62 -10.15
N LYS A 31 -20.38 14.57 -9.59
CA LYS A 31 -19.83 15.59 -8.67
C LYS A 31 -19.43 14.98 -7.33
N PHE A 32 -20.20 14.01 -6.83
CA PHE A 32 -19.89 13.33 -5.57
C PHE A 32 -18.65 12.44 -5.70
N ARG A 33 -18.52 11.70 -6.82
CA ARG A 33 -17.28 10.98 -7.19
C ARG A 33 -16.04 11.87 -7.16
N VAL A 34 -16.09 13.03 -7.82
CA VAL A 34 -14.96 13.96 -7.86
C VAL A 34 -14.63 14.48 -6.46
N LYS A 35 -15.65 14.73 -5.62
CA LYS A 35 -15.46 15.14 -4.23
C LYS A 35 -14.71 14.06 -3.44
N VAL A 36 -15.14 12.80 -3.51
CA VAL A 36 -14.47 11.66 -2.85
C VAL A 36 -13.01 11.54 -3.28
N ILE A 37 -12.74 11.56 -4.60
CA ILE A 37 -11.37 11.49 -5.12
C ILE A 37 -10.52 12.64 -4.56
N ARG A 38 -11.04 13.87 -4.58
CA ARG A 38 -10.34 15.05 -4.06
C ARG A 38 -10.09 14.99 -2.55
N THR A 39 -11.03 14.51 -1.75
CA THR A 39 -10.79 14.33 -0.31
C THR A 39 -9.73 13.28 -0.05
N PHE A 40 -9.72 12.17 -0.79
CA PHE A 40 -8.66 11.17 -0.68
C PHE A 40 -7.30 11.70 -1.11
N ASP A 41 -7.24 12.41 -2.25
CA ASP A 41 -6.01 13.05 -2.72
C ASP A 41 -5.51 14.09 -1.72
N ALA A 42 -6.40 14.85 -1.08
CA ALA A 42 -6.05 15.83 -0.05
C ALA A 42 -5.49 15.17 1.21
N VAL A 43 -6.09 14.08 1.69
CA VAL A 43 -5.60 13.33 2.86
C VAL A 43 -4.24 12.68 2.56
N VAL A 44 -4.08 12.06 1.39
CA VAL A 44 -2.78 11.50 0.96
C VAL A 44 -1.75 12.62 0.80
N THR A 45 -2.15 13.79 0.29
CA THR A 45 -1.27 14.95 0.17
C THR A 45 -0.83 15.48 1.52
N GLN A 46 -1.75 15.57 2.46
CA GLN A 46 -1.44 15.99 3.82
C GLN A 46 -0.52 15.00 4.51
N ALA A 47 -0.76 13.69 4.34
CA ALA A 47 0.12 12.65 4.87
C ALA A 47 1.54 12.78 4.27
N LEU A 48 1.67 13.00 2.96
CA LEU A 48 2.95 13.21 2.29
C LEU A 48 3.69 14.48 2.78
N LYS A 49 2.97 15.59 2.99
CA LYS A 49 3.55 16.82 3.55
C LYS A 49 3.95 16.66 5.02
N MET A 50 3.15 15.94 5.80
CA MET A 50 3.50 15.62 7.19
C MET A 50 4.74 14.73 7.26
N THR A 51 4.95 13.85 6.28
CA THR A 51 6.17 13.05 6.20
C THR A 51 7.40 13.87 5.79
N GLU A 52 7.28 14.92 4.98
CA GLU A 52 8.38 15.87 4.70
C GLU A 52 8.86 16.63 5.94
N ALA A 53 7.96 16.82 6.93
CA ALA A 53 8.31 17.41 8.22
C ALA A 53 9.01 16.44 9.18
N LEU A 54 9.06 15.15 8.86
CA LEU A 54 9.74 14.13 9.65
C LEU A 54 11.20 13.97 9.20
N THR A 55 12.09 13.78 10.17
CA THR A 55 13.48 13.38 9.92
C THR A 55 13.55 12.00 9.24
N TRP A 56 14.66 11.72 8.56
CA TRP A 56 14.88 10.43 7.92
C TRP A 56 14.79 9.27 8.93
N GLU A 57 15.34 9.45 10.14
CA GLU A 57 15.30 8.46 11.20
C GLU A 57 13.86 8.14 11.62
N GLN A 58 13.02 9.15 11.77
CA GLN A 58 11.60 8.98 12.12
C GLN A 58 10.85 8.23 11.02
N GLN A 59 11.07 8.61 9.76
CA GLN A 59 10.48 7.90 8.61
C GLN A 59 10.95 6.44 8.56
N ARG A 60 12.23 6.19 8.86
CA ARG A 60 12.81 4.85 8.89
C ARG A 60 12.23 3.98 10.00
N GLN A 61 12.00 4.55 11.20
CA GLN A 61 11.35 3.83 12.30
C GLN A 61 9.89 3.49 11.97
N ALA A 62 9.10 4.45 11.49
CA ALA A 62 7.74 4.19 11.04
C ALA A 62 7.69 3.11 9.94
N GLY A 63 8.65 3.14 9.01
CA GLY A 63 8.80 2.10 8.00
C GLY A 63 9.11 0.70 8.56
N LYS A 64 9.78 0.57 9.71
CA LYS A 64 9.99 -0.74 10.36
C LYS A 64 8.68 -1.32 10.89
N GLU A 65 7.85 -0.50 11.51
CA GLU A 65 6.55 -0.92 12.04
C GLU A 65 5.61 -1.36 10.90
N VAL A 66 5.50 -0.54 9.85
CA VAL A 66 4.72 -0.88 8.65
C VAL A 66 5.21 -2.19 8.05
N ARG A 67 6.54 -2.36 7.94
CA ARG A 67 7.12 -3.58 7.37
C ARG A 67 6.81 -4.82 8.22
N ALA A 68 6.86 -4.70 9.55
CA ALA A 68 6.53 -5.78 10.47
C ALA A 68 5.06 -6.21 10.29
N ASN A 69 4.15 -5.25 10.27
CA ASN A 69 2.72 -5.49 10.05
C ASN A 69 2.46 -6.13 8.69
N PHE A 70 3.07 -5.61 7.61
CA PHE A 70 2.93 -6.17 6.28
C PHE A 70 3.46 -7.62 6.20
N THR A 71 4.59 -7.93 6.82
CA THR A 71 5.05 -9.32 6.91
C THR A 71 4.13 -10.22 7.72
N GLY A 72 3.46 -9.67 8.75
CA GLY A 72 2.40 -10.34 9.49
C GLY A 72 1.22 -10.69 8.58
N THR A 73 0.66 -9.71 7.87
CA THR A 73 -0.42 -9.94 6.89
C THR A 73 -0.03 -11.01 5.86
N LEU A 74 1.16 -10.91 5.27
CA LEU A 74 1.62 -11.92 4.31
C LEU A 74 1.63 -13.33 4.93
N LYS A 75 2.09 -13.45 6.18
CA LYS A 75 2.11 -14.73 6.90
C LYS A 75 0.69 -15.26 7.13
N ASP A 76 -0.21 -14.41 7.58
CA ASP A 76 -1.61 -14.76 7.87
C ASP A 76 -2.36 -15.17 6.59
N HIS A 77 -1.99 -14.57 5.45
CA HIS A 77 -2.46 -14.94 4.12
C HIS A 77 -1.67 -16.12 3.49
N GLY A 78 -0.93 -16.88 4.30
CA GLY A 78 -0.29 -18.12 3.88
C GLY A 78 0.91 -17.97 2.94
N VAL A 79 1.55 -16.80 2.88
CA VAL A 79 2.77 -16.59 2.10
C VAL A 79 3.96 -17.28 2.77
N LYS A 80 4.75 -18.02 1.98
CA LYS A 80 5.84 -18.88 2.46
C LYS A 80 7.11 -18.74 1.63
N GLY A 81 8.26 -18.89 2.30
CA GLY A 81 9.58 -18.96 1.68
C GLY A 81 9.87 -17.79 0.74
N PHE A 82 10.16 -18.08 -0.53
CA PHE A 82 10.46 -17.05 -1.53
C PHE A 82 9.30 -16.07 -1.79
N GLY A 83 8.07 -16.42 -1.40
CA GLY A 83 6.88 -15.56 -1.55
C GLY A 83 7.03 -14.18 -0.89
N TYR A 84 7.73 -14.07 0.24
CA TYR A 84 8.00 -12.77 0.88
C TYR A 84 8.87 -11.86 0.00
N ALA A 85 9.89 -12.45 -0.63
CA ALA A 85 10.76 -11.73 -1.57
C ALA A 85 10.01 -11.39 -2.87
N GLN A 86 9.11 -12.27 -3.33
CA GLN A 86 8.24 -11.98 -4.47
C GLN A 86 7.34 -10.78 -4.19
N CYS A 87 6.64 -10.77 -3.04
CA CYS A 87 5.76 -9.67 -2.63
C CYS A 87 6.51 -8.34 -2.54
N THR A 88 7.67 -8.33 -1.86
CA THR A 88 8.53 -7.14 -1.75
C THR A 88 8.97 -6.64 -3.13
N ASN A 89 9.45 -7.54 -4.00
CA ASN A 89 9.85 -7.17 -5.36
C ASN A 89 8.66 -6.86 -6.28
N GLY A 90 7.45 -7.30 -5.93
CA GLY A 90 6.21 -6.91 -6.57
C GLY A 90 5.92 -5.43 -6.36
N ILE A 91 6.24 -4.90 -5.18
CA ILE A 91 6.14 -3.46 -4.86
C ILE A 91 7.30 -2.67 -5.48
N TYR A 92 8.54 -3.15 -5.35
CA TYR A 92 9.72 -2.41 -5.80
C TYR A 92 9.81 -2.24 -7.31
N ARG A 93 9.37 -3.23 -8.10
CA ARG A 93 9.45 -3.14 -9.57
C ARG A 93 8.63 -1.97 -10.13
N PRO A 94 7.34 -1.79 -9.78
CA PRO A 94 6.60 -0.61 -10.19
C PRO A 94 7.23 0.69 -9.67
N LEU A 95 7.53 0.77 -8.37
CA LEU A 95 7.99 2.01 -7.74
C LEU A 95 9.37 2.46 -8.25
N PHE A 96 10.33 1.54 -8.29
CA PHE A 96 11.75 1.85 -8.50
C PHE A 96 12.33 1.24 -9.79
N GLY A 97 11.52 0.51 -10.57
CA GLY A 97 11.96 -0.13 -11.82
C GLY A 97 12.86 -1.35 -11.64
N ALA A 98 13.13 -1.78 -10.41
CA ALA A 98 14.11 -2.83 -10.11
C ALA A 98 13.71 -3.70 -8.91
N THR A 99 14.41 -4.82 -8.72
CA THR A 99 14.30 -5.68 -7.53
C THR A 99 15.22 -5.18 -6.42
N ALA A 100 15.00 -5.62 -5.18
CA ALA A 100 15.86 -5.28 -4.05
C ALA A 100 17.34 -5.61 -4.32
N ALA A 101 17.61 -6.77 -4.93
CA ALA A 101 18.97 -7.18 -5.26
C ALA A 101 19.61 -6.27 -6.34
N LYS A 102 18.85 -5.88 -7.37
CA LYS A 102 19.34 -4.99 -8.41
C LYS A 102 19.52 -3.56 -7.92
N LEU A 103 18.66 -3.08 -7.03
CA LEU A 103 18.81 -1.77 -6.38
C LEU A 103 20.09 -1.72 -5.54
N LYS A 104 20.36 -2.76 -4.72
CA LYS A 104 21.62 -2.86 -3.97
C LYS A 104 22.83 -2.83 -4.90
N GLN A 105 22.79 -3.61 -5.99
CA GLN A 105 23.87 -3.64 -6.99
C GLN A 105 24.09 -2.25 -7.63
N GLN A 106 23.02 -1.58 -8.04
CA GLN A 106 23.08 -0.25 -8.67
C GLN A 106 23.67 0.82 -7.74
N ARG A 107 23.56 0.62 -6.43
CA ARG A 107 24.06 1.53 -5.41
C ARG A 107 25.38 1.09 -4.78
N GLY A 108 26.01 0.03 -5.29
CA GLY A 108 27.27 -0.49 -4.77
C GLY A 108 27.18 -1.08 -3.36
N LEU A 109 25.99 -1.47 -2.90
CA LEU A 109 25.76 -2.03 -1.57
C LEU A 109 26.11 -3.52 -1.52
N ASP A 110 26.58 -3.98 -0.35
CA ASP A 110 26.75 -5.40 -0.08
C ASP A 110 25.43 -6.18 -0.22
N LYS A 111 25.52 -7.47 -0.58
CA LYS A 111 24.35 -8.34 -0.78
C LYS A 111 23.47 -8.43 0.48
N ASN A 112 24.07 -8.39 1.67
CA ASN A 112 23.40 -8.49 2.96
C ASN A 112 23.01 -7.12 3.54
N ALA A 113 23.43 -6.02 2.94
CA ALA A 113 23.08 -4.67 3.40
C ALA A 113 21.56 -4.46 3.43
N LEU A 114 21.07 -3.68 4.40
CA LEU A 114 19.66 -3.33 4.49
C LEU A 114 19.35 -2.19 3.52
N LEU A 115 18.69 -2.50 2.39
CA LEU A 115 18.42 -1.50 1.34
C LEU A 115 17.66 -0.27 1.86
N ARG A 116 16.75 -0.45 2.84
CA ARG A 116 15.97 0.66 3.42
C ARG A 116 16.81 1.65 4.22
N ASP A 117 18.03 1.29 4.61
CA ASP A 117 18.93 2.22 5.31
C ASP A 117 19.66 3.16 4.34
N ASP A 118 19.56 2.88 3.03
CA ASP A 118 20.13 3.68 1.95
C ASP A 118 19.03 4.35 1.09
N MET A 119 17.75 4.16 1.46
CA MET A 119 16.62 4.77 0.76
C MET A 119 16.47 6.25 1.11
N SER A 120 16.05 7.06 0.13
CA SER A 120 15.61 8.44 0.40
C SER A 120 14.31 8.43 1.22
N GLY A 121 13.96 9.58 1.81
CA GLY A 121 12.71 9.69 2.55
C GLY A 121 11.48 9.37 1.69
N GLU A 122 11.47 9.84 0.44
CA GLU A 122 10.43 9.58 -0.53
C GLU A 122 10.31 8.08 -0.85
N GLU A 123 11.44 7.38 -0.98
CA GLU A 123 11.46 5.94 -1.22
C GLU A 123 10.93 5.14 -0.02
N LEU A 124 11.25 5.57 1.20
CA LEU A 124 10.72 4.98 2.44
C LEU A 124 9.21 5.16 2.53
N ILE A 125 8.71 6.38 2.29
CA ILE A 125 7.29 6.71 2.32
C ILE A 125 6.53 5.95 1.22
N ALA A 126 7.04 5.95 -0.01
CA ALA A 126 6.42 5.24 -1.13
C ALA A 126 6.33 3.73 -0.87
N SER A 127 7.40 3.14 -0.32
CA SER A 127 7.43 1.72 0.04
C SER A 127 6.41 1.41 1.15
N ALA A 128 6.42 2.20 2.24
CA ALA A 128 5.50 2.00 3.35
C ALA A 128 4.03 2.14 2.91
N PHE A 129 3.73 3.16 2.08
CA PHE A 129 2.37 3.35 1.57
C PHE A 129 1.92 2.19 0.68
N ALA A 130 2.80 1.68 -0.19
CA ALA A 130 2.47 0.52 -1.02
C ALA A 130 2.28 -0.77 -0.20
N GLU A 131 3.01 -0.95 0.90
CA GLU A 131 2.85 -2.07 1.82
C GLU A 131 1.50 -2.01 2.56
N ILE A 132 1.11 -0.83 3.07
CA ILE A 132 -0.21 -0.62 3.71
C ILE A 132 -1.34 -0.92 2.72
N VAL A 133 -1.25 -0.37 1.50
CA VAL A 133 -2.26 -0.58 0.46
C VAL A 133 -2.32 -2.06 0.04
N ALA A 134 -1.18 -2.75 -0.01
CA ALA A 134 -1.13 -4.17 -0.31
C ALA A 134 -1.83 -4.99 0.78
N SER A 135 -1.53 -4.76 2.07
CA SER A 135 -2.23 -5.44 3.18
C SER A 135 -3.74 -5.23 3.10
N GLN A 136 -4.20 -3.98 2.99
CA GLN A 136 -5.64 -3.68 2.92
C GLN A 136 -6.34 -4.37 1.74
N ARG A 137 -5.67 -4.46 0.59
CA ARG A 137 -6.22 -5.14 -0.60
C ARG A 137 -6.23 -6.65 -0.44
N MET A 138 -5.21 -7.24 0.19
CA MET A 138 -5.18 -8.68 0.48
C MET A 138 -6.34 -9.07 1.39
N ASP A 139 -6.57 -8.28 2.45
CA ASP A 139 -7.69 -8.49 3.37
C ASP A 139 -9.03 -8.37 2.63
N ALA A 140 -9.20 -7.32 1.82
CA ALA A 140 -10.45 -7.06 1.10
C ALA A 140 -10.77 -8.13 0.04
N ASN A 141 -9.74 -8.66 -0.63
CA ASN A 141 -9.88 -9.67 -1.68
C ASN A 141 -9.82 -11.11 -1.14
N GLU A 142 -9.51 -11.29 0.15
CA GLU A 142 -9.23 -12.59 0.75
C GLU A 142 -8.12 -13.35 -0.01
N ASP A 143 -7.08 -12.65 -0.47
CA ASP A 143 -6.00 -13.23 -1.28
C ASP A 143 -5.19 -14.26 -0.48
N GLN A 144 -5.04 -15.50 -0.96
CA GLN A 144 -4.31 -16.55 -0.22
C GLN A 144 -3.12 -17.12 -1.00
N GLY A 145 -2.00 -17.29 -0.31
CA GLY A 145 -0.77 -17.89 -0.82
C GLY A 145 0.08 -16.98 -1.70
N ASN A 146 1.23 -17.50 -2.14
CA ASN A 146 2.29 -16.72 -2.77
C ASN A 146 1.85 -15.95 -4.04
N SER A 147 1.11 -16.60 -4.95
CA SER A 147 0.80 -16.03 -6.27
C SER A 147 -0.26 -14.91 -6.21
N PRO A 148 -1.42 -15.09 -5.54
CA PRO A 148 -2.39 -14.01 -5.35
C PRO A 148 -1.79 -12.81 -4.59
N CYS A 149 -1.13 -13.05 -3.46
CA CYS A 149 -0.50 -11.99 -2.68
C CYS A 149 0.55 -11.21 -3.50
N TYR A 150 1.34 -11.90 -4.34
CA TYR A 150 2.28 -11.23 -5.25
C TYR A 150 1.58 -10.32 -6.26
N LYS A 151 0.48 -10.78 -6.87
CA LYS A 151 -0.30 -9.96 -7.83
C LYS A 151 -0.82 -8.70 -7.15
N THR A 152 -1.35 -8.83 -5.93
CA THR A 152 -1.84 -7.71 -5.14
C THR A 152 -0.74 -6.74 -4.73
N CYS A 153 0.44 -7.24 -4.36
CA CYS A 153 1.63 -6.40 -4.13
C CYS A 153 2.00 -5.60 -5.38
N LYS A 154 2.03 -6.24 -6.55
CA LYS A 154 2.35 -5.59 -7.82
C LYS A 154 1.32 -4.53 -8.21
N ALA A 155 0.04 -4.83 -8.06
CA ALA A 155 -1.05 -3.89 -8.31
C ALA A 155 -0.98 -2.68 -7.36
N SER A 156 -0.60 -2.90 -6.11
CA SER A 156 -0.46 -1.85 -5.09
C SER A 156 0.73 -0.93 -5.36
N GLY A 157 1.90 -1.50 -5.68
CA GLY A 157 3.05 -0.71 -6.12
C GLY A 157 2.76 0.12 -7.37
N THR A 158 1.99 -0.42 -8.32
CA THR A 158 1.57 0.31 -9.54
C THR A 158 0.63 1.45 -9.23
N ALA A 159 -0.36 1.22 -8.35
CA ALA A 159 -1.30 2.24 -7.93
C ALA A 159 -0.59 3.42 -7.23
N VAL A 160 0.31 3.11 -6.29
CA VAL A 160 1.10 4.15 -5.58
C VAL A 160 2.00 4.92 -6.54
N LYS A 161 2.70 4.24 -7.48
CA LYS A 161 3.47 4.92 -8.53
C LYS A 161 2.60 5.91 -9.31
N GLY A 162 1.39 5.49 -9.70
CA GLY A 162 0.45 6.32 -10.44
C GLY A 162 0.02 7.57 -9.66
N LEU A 163 -0.16 7.47 -8.34
CA LEU A 163 -0.48 8.60 -7.48
C LEU A 163 0.70 9.58 -7.35
N LEU A 164 1.92 9.07 -7.17
CA LEU A 164 3.12 9.90 -7.03
C LEU A 164 3.46 10.63 -8.34
N VAL A 165 3.38 9.96 -9.49
CA VAL A 165 3.68 10.57 -10.80
C VAL A 165 2.65 11.64 -11.19
N LYS A 166 1.36 11.45 -10.85
CA LYS A 166 0.30 12.44 -11.14
C LYS A 166 0.44 13.75 -10.35
N LYS A 167 1.23 13.78 -9.29
CA LYS A 167 1.52 14.99 -8.51
C LYS A 167 2.64 15.86 -9.08
N LEU A 168 3.48 15.31 -9.95
CA LEU A 168 4.61 16.02 -10.57
C LEU A 168 4.25 16.67 -11.92
N LYS A 169 2.97 16.61 -12.31
CA LYS A 169 2.38 17.32 -13.45
C LYS A 169 1.27 18.22 -12.95
#